data_AF-A0A1Q5XWX0-F1
#
_entry.id   AF-A0A1Q5XWX0-F1
#
_cell.length_a   1.000
_cell.length_b   1.000
_cell.length_c   1.000
_cell.angle_alpha   90.00
_cell.angle_beta   90.00
_cell.angle_gamma   90.00
#
_symmetry.space_group_name_H-M   'P 1'
#
loop_
_entity.id
_entity.type
_entity.pdbx_description
1 polymer ?
#
loop_
_entity_poly.entity_id
_entity_poly.type
_entity_poly.pdbx_seq_one_letter_code
_entity_poly.pdbx_strand_id
1 'polypeptide(L)'
;MTPLRILFQMIKADYLERVRRYSFLITVLVSIFIVYKFIPSSHESYITLSFNNIRGIYNSGWVGSATAILASMILSLPAFFLVKNAIERDVQTGVGQIIATTPITKWMYTMGKMWSNFVFLMSIVTVLMVSALAMQLIRGESYTVELLKLLLPFLYSTLPTIALVASIAIFFESVPLFRKGLGNLIYFVLWILSLRLSTTATHSSQDILGISPILTRLSNGVNAGLPHSNGGHISGMSPLRGDLVTYDWTGVPWTMQMFLERYIWLAVAVGIAVVASIFFHRFDLTRSSNISTNGKPREFRNVEPQMKPVPINDSGIKLTPYTNVVHGQSRYIRILGMELRLMLKGLRIWWYLIALVMIVLGLLLPMESVLSLVAPFTWVWPILIWSAMGTNEAYHRTHQIMFTAMHPVRNQFIVLWLAGIIVAYLTGSGVMIHCLLAGEWDSLMAMAVGGLFVPTLALALGVWSRNGKLFQVIFMLMWYLGPLNKLAVMDFMGASRQSLDQGIYLYYLLATVVLLMLAVVGRLRQVRITTY
;
A
#
# COMPACT_ATOMS: atom_id res chain seq x y z
N MET A 1 4.96 12.34 37.32
CA MET A 1 5.66 11.32 36.50
C MET A 1 6.64 12.03 35.58
N THR A 2 7.87 11.53 35.42
CA THR A 2 8.84 12.14 34.49
C THR A 2 8.39 11.94 33.03
N PRO A 3 8.63 12.91 32.13
CA PRO A 3 8.22 12.81 30.72
C PRO A 3 8.83 11.59 30.02
N LEU A 4 10.06 11.22 30.38
CA LEU A 4 10.74 10.03 29.88
C LEU A 4 9.99 8.73 30.20
N ARG A 5 9.44 8.61 31.41
CA ARG A 5 8.67 7.42 31.83
C ARG A 5 7.35 7.31 31.08
N ILE A 6 6.70 8.44 30.80
CA ILE A 6 5.48 8.49 30.00
C ILE A 6 5.76 8.03 28.56
N LEU A 7 6.82 8.55 27.95
CA LEU A 7 7.26 8.16 26.60
C LEU A 7 7.54 6.65 26.54
N PHE A 8 8.32 6.12 27.48
CA PHE A 8 8.66 4.69 27.51
C PHE A 8 7.42 3.80 27.67
N GLN A 9 6.50 4.14 28.56
CA GLN A 9 5.26 3.39 28.75
C GLN A 9 4.38 3.42 27.50
N MET A 10 4.29 4.57 26.82
CA MET A 10 3.56 4.69 25.55
C MET A 10 4.16 3.80 24.46
N ILE A 11 5.49 3.85 24.29
CA ILE A 11 6.21 3.02 23.31
C ILE A 11 5.98 1.54 23.60
N LYS A 12 6.14 1.14 24.88
CA LYS A 12 5.96 -0.26 25.31
C LYS A 12 4.54 -0.75 25.07
N ALA A 13 3.53 0.04 25.42
CA ALA A 13 2.13 -0.34 25.23
C ALA A 13 1.80 -0.54 23.75
N ASP A 14 2.16 0.42 22.90
CA ASP A 14 1.87 0.37 21.47
C ASP A 14 2.66 -0.75 20.77
N TYR A 15 3.91 -1.01 21.20
CA TYR A 15 4.73 -2.13 20.72
C TYR A 15 4.11 -3.49 21.08
N LEU A 16 3.77 -3.71 22.36
CA LEU A 16 3.17 -4.97 22.82
C LEU A 16 1.82 -5.24 22.14
N GLU A 17 1.02 -4.20 21.94
CA GLU A 17 -0.26 -4.33 21.23
C GLU A 17 -0.08 -4.80 19.78
N ARG A 18 1.01 -4.40 19.11
CA ARG A 18 1.28 -4.79 17.72
C ARG A 18 1.89 -6.17 17.60
N VAL A 19 2.90 -6.47 18.43
CA VAL A 19 3.60 -7.78 18.39
C VAL A 19 2.69 -8.95 18.76
N ARG A 20 1.66 -8.71 19.59
CA ARG A 20 0.69 -9.74 19.98
C ARG A 20 -0.41 -9.99 18.94
N ARG A 21 -0.47 -9.24 17.83
CA ARG A 21 -1.46 -9.46 16.77
C ARG A 21 -1.00 -10.54 15.80
N TYR A 22 -1.93 -11.36 15.31
CA TYR A 22 -1.65 -12.35 14.27
C TYR A 22 -1.00 -11.74 13.01
N SER A 23 -1.31 -10.48 12.68
CA SER A 23 -0.69 -9.77 11.56
C SER A 23 0.83 -9.64 11.71
N PHE A 24 1.34 -9.47 12.95
CA PHE A 24 2.79 -9.42 13.18
C PHE A 24 3.43 -10.77 12.92
N LEU A 25 2.85 -11.87 13.42
CA LEU A 25 3.34 -13.22 13.14
C LEU A 25 3.38 -13.51 11.63
N ILE A 26 2.32 -13.17 10.90
CA ILE A 26 2.28 -13.30 9.43
C ILE A 26 3.41 -12.49 8.79
N THR A 27 3.62 -11.25 9.25
CA THR A 27 4.70 -10.38 8.74
C THR A 27 6.07 -11.03 8.97
N VAL A 28 6.33 -11.57 10.16
CA VAL A 28 7.58 -12.27 10.50
C VAL A 28 7.80 -13.48 9.57
N LEU A 29 6.78 -14.32 9.38
CA LEU A 29 6.87 -15.50 8.50
C LEU A 29 7.13 -15.09 7.04
N VAL A 30 6.43 -14.07 6.55
CA VAL A 30 6.64 -13.53 5.20
C VAL A 30 8.03 -12.95 5.06
N SER A 31 8.55 -12.23 6.06
CA SER A 31 9.91 -11.68 6.07
C SER A 31 10.96 -12.79 5.98
N ILE A 32 10.81 -13.88 6.74
CA ILE A 32 11.71 -15.05 6.66
C ILE A 32 11.66 -15.66 5.25
N PHE A 33 10.45 -15.87 4.72
CA PHE A 33 10.26 -16.43 3.38
C PHE A 33 10.88 -15.56 2.28
N ILE A 34 10.75 -14.23 2.38
CA ILE A 34 11.35 -13.28 1.44
C ILE A 34 12.88 -13.43 1.44
N VAL A 35 13.53 -13.49 2.60
CA VAL A 35 15.00 -13.67 2.69
C VAL A 35 15.41 -15.03 2.11
N TYR A 36 14.67 -16.09 2.43
CA TYR A 36 14.90 -17.41 1.87
C TYR A 36 14.87 -17.41 0.33
N LYS A 37 13.89 -16.72 -0.27
CA LYS A 37 13.78 -16.61 -1.73
C LYS A 37 14.78 -15.64 -2.36
N PHE A 38 15.18 -14.60 -1.65
CA PHE A 38 16.13 -13.60 -2.13
C PHE A 38 17.58 -14.09 -2.10
N ILE A 39 17.90 -15.11 -1.29
CA ILE A 39 19.21 -15.76 -1.25
C ILE A 39 19.05 -17.16 -1.84
N PRO A 40 19.04 -17.32 -3.18
CA PRO A 40 18.79 -18.59 -3.83
C PRO A 40 19.85 -19.65 -3.51
N SER A 41 19.50 -20.92 -3.67
CA SER A 41 20.50 -21.99 -3.65
C SER A 41 21.33 -22.00 -4.92
N SER A 42 22.51 -22.63 -4.90
CA SER A 42 23.32 -22.88 -6.12
C SER A 42 22.59 -23.73 -7.17
N HIS A 43 21.53 -24.45 -6.79
CA HIS A 43 20.73 -25.28 -7.69
C HIS A 43 19.50 -24.56 -8.27
N GLU A 44 19.18 -23.34 -7.82
CA GLU A 44 18.04 -22.58 -8.36
C GLU A 44 18.45 -21.84 -9.63
N SER A 45 17.55 -21.80 -10.62
CA SER A 45 17.79 -21.23 -11.95
C SER A 45 17.70 -19.70 -12.00
N TYR A 46 17.89 -19.01 -10.88
CA TYR A 46 17.80 -17.55 -10.80
C TYR A 46 18.85 -16.97 -9.85
N ILE A 47 19.33 -15.76 -10.17
CA ILE A 47 20.20 -14.97 -9.28
C ILE A 47 19.49 -13.67 -8.94
N THR A 48 19.61 -13.22 -7.69
CA THR A 48 18.85 -12.05 -7.20
C THR A 48 19.67 -10.77 -7.12
N LEU A 49 20.96 -10.90 -6.83
CA LEU A 49 21.92 -9.81 -6.87
C LEU A 49 23.12 -10.30 -7.67
N SER A 50 23.24 -9.84 -8.91
CA SER A 50 24.40 -10.14 -9.76
C SER A 50 24.79 -8.93 -10.58
N PHE A 51 26.08 -8.88 -10.90
CA PHE A 51 26.60 -7.95 -11.89
C PHE A 51 27.12 -8.78 -13.06
N ASN A 52 26.52 -8.66 -14.24
CA ASN A 52 26.85 -9.48 -15.42
C ASN A 52 26.90 -11.00 -15.14
N ASN A 53 25.90 -11.55 -14.43
CA ASN A 53 25.81 -12.98 -14.08
C ASN A 53 26.92 -13.47 -13.10
N ILE A 54 27.73 -12.57 -12.55
CA ILE A 54 28.70 -12.87 -11.48
C ILE A 54 28.04 -12.60 -10.13
N ARG A 55 28.16 -13.58 -9.23
CA ARG A 55 27.62 -13.52 -7.86
C ARG A 55 28.75 -13.61 -6.84
N GLY A 56 28.64 -12.90 -5.73
CA GLY A 56 29.55 -13.13 -4.61
C GLY A 56 29.33 -14.49 -3.98
N ILE A 57 30.39 -15.05 -3.40
CA ILE A 57 30.28 -16.18 -2.46
C ILE A 57 29.42 -15.75 -1.28
N TYR A 58 28.56 -16.64 -0.76
CA TYR A 58 27.72 -16.36 0.40
C TYR A 58 28.51 -16.33 1.72
N ASN A 59 29.37 -15.31 1.86
CA ASN A 59 30.01 -14.91 3.11
C ASN A 59 29.17 -13.84 3.85
N SER A 60 29.58 -13.49 5.08
CA SER A 60 28.85 -12.53 5.92
C SER A 60 28.73 -11.13 5.32
N GLY A 61 29.74 -10.69 4.56
CA GLY A 61 29.73 -9.41 3.86
C GLY A 61 28.64 -9.38 2.80
N TRP A 62 28.67 -10.35 1.88
CA TRP A 62 27.71 -10.45 0.77
C TRP A 62 26.28 -10.61 1.27
N VAL A 63 26.03 -11.57 2.16
CA VAL A 63 24.68 -11.89 2.66
C VAL A 63 24.11 -10.72 3.46
N GLY A 64 24.94 -10.06 4.30
CA GLY A 64 24.55 -8.87 5.04
C GLY A 64 24.20 -7.70 4.11
N SER A 65 25.05 -7.41 3.13
CA SER A 65 24.82 -6.32 2.16
C SER A 65 23.62 -6.57 1.25
N ALA A 66 23.46 -7.79 0.71
CA ALA A 66 22.33 -8.15 -0.14
C ALA A 66 21.00 -8.03 0.64
N THR A 67 20.96 -8.54 1.88
CA THR A 67 19.75 -8.46 2.71
C THR A 67 19.48 -7.03 3.18
N ALA A 68 20.51 -6.23 3.48
CA ALA A 68 20.33 -4.82 3.84
C ALA A 68 19.80 -3.98 2.68
N ILE A 69 20.25 -4.23 1.44
CA ILE A 69 19.68 -3.62 0.23
C ILE A 69 18.21 -4.02 0.09
N LEU A 70 17.87 -5.30 0.25
CA LEU A 70 16.48 -5.74 0.23
C LEU A 70 15.64 -5.02 1.30
N ALA A 71 16.17 -4.88 2.51
CA ALA A 71 15.47 -4.24 3.63
C ALA A 71 15.31 -2.72 3.43
N SER A 72 16.28 -2.02 2.86
CA SER A 72 16.10 -0.58 2.58
C SER A 72 15.23 -0.33 1.34
N MET A 73 15.45 -1.09 0.28
CA MET A 73 14.79 -0.90 -1.02
C MET A 73 13.35 -1.43 -1.03
N ILE A 74 13.16 -2.69 -0.68
CA ILE A 74 11.88 -3.40 -0.84
C ILE A 74 11.03 -3.25 0.41
N LEU A 75 11.59 -3.44 1.62
CA LEU A 75 10.80 -3.40 2.86
C LEU A 75 10.30 -1.99 3.19
N SER A 76 10.95 -0.92 2.74
CA SER A 76 10.52 0.47 3.00
C SER A 76 9.09 0.76 2.51
N LEU A 77 8.62 0.09 1.45
CA LEU A 77 7.24 0.21 0.99
C LEU A 77 6.24 -0.41 1.97
N PRO A 78 6.21 -1.74 2.20
CA PRO A 78 5.27 -2.37 3.13
C PRO A 78 5.45 -1.88 4.57
N ALA A 79 6.67 -1.49 4.98
CA ALA A 79 6.94 -0.91 6.30
C ALA A 79 6.03 0.30 6.58
N PHE A 80 5.91 1.23 5.62
CA PHE A 80 5.01 2.38 5.77
C PHE A 80 3.58 1.96 6.02
N PHE A 81 3.05 1.01 5.26
CA PHE A 81 1.66 0.55 5.42
C PHE A 81 1.42 -0.22 6.72
N LEU A 82 2.43 -0.92 7.22
CA LEU A 82 2.38 -1.60 8.52
C LEU A 82 2.30 -0.60 9.68
N VAL A 83 2.99 0.54 9.58
CA VAL A 83 3.01 1.56 10.64
C VAL A 83 2.00 2.69 10.48
N LYS A 84 1.47 2.90 9.26
CA LYS A 84 0.49 3.96 8.93
C LYS A 84 -0.93 3.61 9.37
N ASN A 85 -1.12 3.39 10.67
CA ASN A 85 -2.42 3.28 11.33
C ASN A 85 -2.37 3.73 12.81
N ALA A 86 -1.29 4.37 13.25
CA ALA A 86 -0.99 4.52 14.67
C ALA A 86 -1.93 5.50 15.40
N ILE A 87 -2.21 6.65 14.77
CA ILE A 87 -3.15 7.68 15.22
C ILE A 87 -4.57 7.32 14.76
N GLU A 88 -4.71 6.78 13.55
CA GLU A 88 -6.01 6.36 13.02
C GLU A 88 -6.67 5.30 13.90
N ARG A 89 -5.90 4.33 14.40
CA ARG A 89 -6.35 3.33 15.36
C ARG A 89 -6.83 3.95 16.66
N ASP A 90 -6.12 4.93 17.20
CA ASP A 90 -6.51 5.60 18.43
C ASP A 90 -7.84 6.36 18.26
N VAL A 91 -8.12 6.87 17.05
CA VAL A 91 -9.44 7.44 16.71
C VAL A 91 -10.50 6.36 16.60
N GLN A 92 -10.24 5.29 15.85
CA GLN A 92 -11.21 4.22 15.60
C GLN A 92 -11.58 3.43 16.86
N THR A 93 -10.66 3.29 17.81
CA THR A 93 -10.89 2.60 19.08
C THR A 93 -11.51 3.50 20.15
N GLY A 94 -11.53 4.82 19.95
CA GLY A 94 -11.97 5.79 20.94
C GLY A 94 -10.92 6.11 22.02
N VAL A 95 -9.80 5.38 22.06
CA VAL A 95 -8.70 5.61 23.02
C VAL A 95 -8.11 7.01 22.89
N GLY A 96 -8.13 7.60 21.69
CA GLY A 96 -7.68 8.97 21.46
C GLY A 96 -8.41 10.00 22.32
N GLN A 97 -9.68 9.79 22.66
CA GLN A 97 -10.44 10.68 23.53
C GLN A 97 -9.92 10.64 24.98
N ILE A 98 -9.51 9.45 25.44
CA ILE A 98 -8.87 9.27 26.76
C ILE A 98 -7.50 9.95 26.75
N ILE A 99 -6.70 9.75 25.70
CA ILE A 99 -5.39 10.42 25.58
C ILE A 99 -5.57 11.94 25.57
N ALA A 100 -6.63 12.45 24.95
CA ALA A 100 -6.92 13.88 24.91
C ALA A 100 -7.14 14.49 26.31
N THR A 101 -7.59 13.74 27.31
CA THR A 101 -7.78 14.23 28.70
C THR A 101 -6.54 14.12 29.59
N THR A 102 -5.45 13.52 29.09
CA THR A 102 -4.18 13.37 29.84
C THR A 102 -3.24 14.60 29.70
N PRO A 103 -2.22 14.80 30.55
CA PRO A 103 -1.27 15.92 30.39
C PRO A 103 -0.26 15.75 29.23
N ILE A 104 -0.49 14.82 28.30
CA ILE A 104 0.43 14.52 27.20
C ILE A 104 0.39 15.65 26.15
N THR A 105 1.55 16.23 25.84
CA THR A 105 1.70 17.27 24.80
C THR A 105 1.69 16.67 23.39
N LYS A 106 1.37 17.49 22.37
CA LYS A 106 1.33 17.07 20.95
C LYS A 106 2.67 16.48 20.47
N TRP A 107 3.77 17.14 20.83
CA TRP A 107 5.13 16.67 20.53
C TRP A 107 5.43 15.33 21.20
N MET A 108 5.15 15.21 22.50
CA MET A 108 5.43 13.96 23.23
C MET A 108 4.63 12.78 22.67
N TYR A 109 3.37 13.02 22.29
CA TYR A 109 2.54 12.01 21.63
C TYR A 109 3.09 11.59 20.26
N THR A 110 3.41 12.55 19.39
CA THR A 110 3.93 12.27 18.03
C THR A 110 5.30 11.60 18.06
N MET A 111 6.21 12.02 18.96
CA MET A 111 7.47 11.34 19.19
C MET A 111 7.29 9.93 19.75
N GLY A 112 6.41 9.75 20.73
CA GLY A 112 6.11 8.43 21.29
C GLY A 112 5.62 7.45 20.22
N LYS A 113 4.73 7.91 19.33
CA LYS A 113 4.24 7.10 18.20
C LYS A 113 5.31 6.87 17.12
N MET A 114 6.15 7.86 16.82
CA MET A 114 7.29 7.70 15.89
C MET A 114 8.29 6.65 16.41
N TRP A 115 8.71 6.74 17.67
CA TRP A 115 9.62 5.76 18.27
C TRP A 115 8.99 4.38 18.39
N SER A 116 7.69 4.29 18.68
CA SER A 116 7.00 2.99 18.66
C SER A 116 6.98 2.38 17.26
N ASN A 117 6.70 3.17 16.22
CA ASN A 117 6.78 2.72 14.82
C ASN A 117 8.21 2.26 14.47
N PHE A 118 9.23 3.02 14.88
CA PHE A 118 10.63 2.68 14.65
C PHE A 118 11.02 1.35 15.33
N VAL A 119 10.72 1.17 16.61
CA VAL A 119 11.03 -0.07 17.36
C VAL A 119 10.28 -1.27 16.77
N PHE A 120 9.02 -1.08 16.36
CA PHE A 120 8.23 -2.11 15.68
C PHE A 120 8.85 -2.53 14.35
N LEU A 121 9.32 -1.59 13.53
CA LEU A 121 9.97 -1.94 12.27
C LEU A 121 11.36 -2.55 12.49
N MET A 122 12.10 -2.08 13.49
CA MET A 122 13.39 -2.66 13.87
C MET A 122 13.28 -4.12 14.31
N SER A 123 12.17 -4.54 14.94
CA SER A 123 11.99 -5.98 15.25
C SER A 123 11.88 -6.84 13.99
N ILE A 124 11.24 -6.33 12.93
CA ILE A 124 11.20 -6.99 11.62
C ILE A 124 12.59 -7.03 10.99
N VAL A 125 13.37 -5.95 11.08
CA VAL A 125 14.77 -5.94 10.60
C VAL A 125 15.63 -6.95 11.33
N THR A 126 15.48 -7.06 12.65
CA THR A 126 16.20 -8.07 13.43
C THR A 126 15.86 -9.48 12.95
N VAL A 127 14.59 -9.75 12.63
CA VAL A 127 14.19 -11.03 12.02
C VAL A 127 14.87 -11.24 10.67
N LEU A 128 14.93 -10.23 9.81
CA LEU A 128 15.64 -10.31 8.52
C LEU A 128 17.14 -10.56 8.70
N MET A 129 17.77 -9.90 9.67
CA MET A 129 19.19 -10.07 10.00
C MET A 129 19.49 -11.47 10.52
N VAL A 130 18.67 -12.00 11.44
CA VAL A 130 18.79 -13.38 11.93
C VAL A 130 18.54 -14.38 10.80
N SER A 131 17.58 -14.11 9.92
CA SER A 131 17.30 -14.94 8.73
C SER A 131 18.49 -14.93 7.77
N ALA A 132 19.13 -13.78 7.56
CA ALA A 132 20.33 -13.67 6.73
C ALA A 132 21.48 -14.51 7.30
N LEU A 133 21.71 -14.43 8.61
CA LEU A 133 22.71 -15.25 9.30
C LEU A 133 22.41 -16.75 9.18
N ALA A 134 21.14 -17.16 9.37
CA ALA A 134 20.72 -18.54 9.16
C ALA A 134 20.92 -18.98 7.71
N MET A 135 20.58 -18.14 6.73
CA MET A 135 20.74 -18.45 5.30
C MET A 135 22.19 -18.59 4.90
N GLN A 136 23.11 -17.79 5.46
CA GLN A 136 24.55 -17.98 5.23
C GLN A 136 24.98 -19.42 5.60
N LEU A 137 24.56 -19.88 6.77
CA LEU A 137 24.89 -21.22 7.28
C LEU A 137 24.19 -22.34 6.49
N ILE A 138 22.93 -22.14 6.10
CA ILE A 138 22.15 -23.12 5.32
C ILE A 138 22.71 -23.29 3.91
N ARG A 139 23.16 -22.20 3.27
CA ARG A 139 23.73 -22.26 1.92
C ARG A 139 25.12 -22.89 1.89
N GLY A 140 25.85 -22.86 3.01
CA GLY A 140 27.06 -23.67 3.21
C GLY A 140 28.27 -23.29 2.37
N GLU A 141 28.24 -22.16 1.65
CA GLU A 141 29.39 -21.69 0.85
C GLU A 141 30.49 -21.07 1.72
N SER A 142 30.13 -20.52 2.88
CA SER A 142 31.07 -20.05 3.90
C SER A 142 30.46 -20.16 5.30
N TYR A 143 31.12 -20.93 6.17
CA TYR A 143 30.71 -21.12 7.57
C TYR A 143 31.35 -20.09 8.52
N THR A 144 32.25 -19.24 8.05
CA THR A 144 32.87 -18.19 8.87
C THR A 144 31.89 -17.03 9.03
N VAL A 145 31.34 -16.90 10.24
CA VAL A 145 30.38 -15.84 10.57
C VAL A 145 31.11 -14.64 11.15
N GLU A 146 31.27 -13.61 10.35
CA GLU A 146 31.77 -12.31 10.78
C GLU A 146 30.60 -11.37 11.09
N LEU A 147 30.15 -11.37 12.35
CA LEU A 147 28.94 -10.66 12.77
C LEU A 147 28.97 -9.16 12.45
N LEU A 148 30.14 -8.51 12.59
CA LEU A 148 30.29 -7.09 12.26
C LEU A 148 30.09 -6.83 10.76
N LYS A 149 30.65 -7.65 9.88
CA LYS A 149 30.47 -7.50 8.42
C LYS A 149 29.01 -7.71 8.00
N LEU A 150 28.31 -8.59 8.71
CA LEU A 150 26.88 -8.83 8.48
C LEU A 150 26.00 -7.66 8.98
N LEU A 151 26.36 -7.05 10.12
CA LEU A 151 25.55 -6.04 10.82
C LEU A 151 25.74 -4.61 10.27
N LEU A 152 26.95 -4.23 9.87
CA LEU A 152 27.26 -2.87 9.41
C LEU A 152 26.38 -2.38 8.24
N PRO A 153 26.08 -3.20 7.21
CA PRO A 153 25.16 -2.81 6.14
C PRO A 153 23.76 -2.43 6.65
N PHE A 154 23.23 -3.12 7.66
CA PHE A 154 21.93 -2.80 8.24
C PHE A 154 21.95 -1.48 9.02
N LEU A 155 23.00 -1.22 9.79
CA LEU A 155 23.15 0.05 10.52
C LEU A 155 23.30 1.23 9.57
N TYR A 156 24.02 1.05 8.46
CA TYR A 156 24.25 2.11 7.49
C TYR A 156 23.01 2.38 6.63
N SER A 157 22.44 1.35 6.02
CA SER A 157 21.36 1.49 5.03
C SER A 157 19.96 1.44 5.68
N THR A 158 19.68 0.35 6.41
CA THR A 158 18.33 0.00 6.85
C THR A 158 17.83 0.83 8.05
N LEU A 159 18.71 1.15 9.00
CA LEU A 159 18.31 1.87 10.21
C LEU A 159 17.83 3.32 9.91
N PRO A 160 18.57 4.16 9.16
CA PRO A 160 18.10 5.50 8.81
C PRO A 160 16.86 5.51 7.92
N THR A 161 16.75 4.56 6.99
CA THR A 161 15.57 4.46 6.11
C THR A 161 14.31 4.17 6.91
N ILE A 162 14.36 3.24 7.85
CA ILE A 162 13.21 2.89 8.67
C ILE A 162 12.82 4.01 9.63
N ALA A 163 13.78 4.77 10.15
CA ALA A 163 13.49 5.98 10.92
C ALA A 163 12.73 7.01 10.07
N LEU A 164 13.16 7.25 8.83
CA LEU A 164 12.44 8.13 7.90
C LEU A 164 11.02 7.62 7.63
N VAL A 165 10.86 6.33 7.33
CA VAL A 165 9.55 5.72 7.08
C VAL A 165 8.63 5.87 8.29
N ALA A 166 9.14 5.62 9.50
CA ALA A 166 8.39 5.77 10.75
C ALA A 166 7.90 7.21 10.97
N SER A 167 8.75 8.20 10.70
CA SER A 167 8.40 9.63 10.82
C SER A 167 7.44 10.09 9.73
N ILE A 168 7.65 9.69 8.48
CA ILE A 168 6.77 10.02 7.35
C ILE A 168 5.37 9.45 7.59
N ALA A 169 5.25 8.22 8.13
CA ALA A 169 3.96 7.64 8.50
C ALA A 169 3.19 8.51 9.50
N ILE A 170 3.86 8.98 10.57
CA ILE A 170 3.24 9.87 11.56
C ILE A 170 2.88 11.22 10.95
N PHE A 171 3.75 11.80 10.12
CA PHE A 171 3.45 13.04 9.41
C PHE A 171 2.21 12.90 8.52
N PHE A 172 2.10 11.81 7.77
CA PHE A 172 0.98 11.55 6.86
C PHE A 172 -0.33 11.31 7.62
N GLU A 173 -0.27 10.74 8.83
CA GLU A 173 -1.44 10.58 9.69
C GLU A 173 -1.88 11.88 10.37
N SER A 174 -0.93 12.76 10.72
CA SER A 174 -1.22 14.05 11.35
C SER A 174 -1.83 15.06 10.39
N VAL A 175 -1.46 15.04 9.11
CA VAL A 175 -1.99 15.98 8.10
C VAL A 175 -3.32 15.48 7.53
N PRO A 176 -4.43 16.24 7.63
CA PRO A 176 -5.76 15.80 7.20
C PRO A 176 -5.85 15.36 5.73
N LEU A 177 -5.06 15.98 4.86
CA LEU A 177 -5.03 15.69 3.42
C LEU A 177 -4.39 14.31 3.12
N PHE A 178 -3.33 13.93 3.85
CA PHE A 178 -2.57 12.70 3.64
C PHE A 178 -3.06 11.51 4.48
N ARG A 179 -3.92 11.78 5.46
CA ARG A 179 -4.48 10.74 6.33
C ARG A 179 -5.29 9.70 5.56
N LYS A 180 -6.01 10.12 4.51
CA LYS A 180 -6.81 9.23 3.64
C LYS A 180 -5.95 8.48 2.63
N GLY A 181 -6.60 7.79 1.68
CA GLY A 181 -5.92 7.02 0.62
C GLY A 181 -4.95 7.83 -0.25
N LEU A 182 -5.18 9.14 -0.43
CA LEU A 182 -4.28 10.00 -1.21
C LEU A 182 -2.84 9.99 -0.68
N GLY A 183 -2.64 9.95 0.64
CA GLY A 183 -1.29 9.86 1.21
C GLY A 183 -0.59 8.55 0.87
N ASN A 184 -1.32 7.46 0.63
CA ASN A 184 -0.71 6.20 0.22
C ASN A 184 -0.16 6.26 -1.20
N LEU A 185 -0.89 6.93 -2.11
CA LEU A 185 -0.43 7.19 -3.48
C LEU A 185 0.81 8.08 -3.48
N ILE A 186 0.78 9.18 -2.71
CA ILE A 186 1.92 10.10 -2.60
C ILE A 186 3.15 9.36 -2.05
N TYR A 187 2.97 8.53 -1.02
CA TYR A 187 4.07 7.74 -0.49
C TYR A 187 4.63 6.75 -1.52
N PHE A 188 3.77 6.10 -2.30
CA PHE A 188 4.20 5.20 -3.37
C PHE A 188 5.03 5.93 -4.44
N VAL A 189 4.61 7.14 -4.84
CA VAL A 189 5.38 7.98 -5.76
C VAL A 189 6.72 8.40 -5.14
N LEU A 190 6.72 8.82 -3.87
CA LEU A 190 7.96 9.16 -3.14
C LEU A 190 8.91 7.96 -3.03
N TRP A 191 8.36 6.75 -2.86
CA TRP A 191 9.13 5.52 -2.83
C TRP A 191 9.75 5.21 -4.21
N ILE A 192 9.00 5.33 -5.32
CA ILE A 192 9.57 5.17 -6.67
C ILE A 192 10.69 6.19 -6.92
N LEU A 193 10.48 7.45 -6.52
CA LEU A 193 11.49 8.50 -6.64
C LEU A 193 12.72 8.18 -5.80
N SER A 194 12.56 7.68 -4.57
CA SER A 194 13.68 7.31 -3.71
C SER A 194 14.49 6.13 -4.27
N LEU A 195 13.82 5.15 -4.89
CA LEU A 195 14.49 4.06 -5.62
C LEU A 195 15.33 4.62 -6.77
N ARG A 196 14.73 5.42 -7.66
CA ARG A 196 15.41 6.05 -8.79
C ARG A 196 16.64 6.82 -8.31
N LEU A 197 16.45 7.77 -7.40
CA LEU A 197 17.52 8.62 -6.86
C LEU A 197 18.65 7.81 -6.23
N SER A 198 18.32 6.76 -5.46
CA SER A 198 19.33 5.96 -4.76
C SER A 198 20.11 5.03 -5.71
N THR A 199 19.46 4.49 -6.75
CA THR A 199 20.13 3.64 -7.75
C THR A 199 21.04 4.41 -8.71
N THR A 200 20.78 5.70 -8.92
CA THR A 200 21.59 6.58 -9.80
C THR A 200 22.40 7.61 -9.01
N ALA A 201 22.51 7.45 -7.69
CA ALA A 201 23.18 8.42 -6.83
C ALA A 201 24.69 8.46 -7.12
N THR A 202 25.21 9.67 -7.37
CA THR A 202 26.65 9.93 -7.46
C THR A 202 27.21 10.48 -6.14
N HIS A 203 26.35 11.09 -5.32
CA HIS A 203 26.70 11.66 -4.02
C HIS A 203 25.89 11.02 -2.88
N SER A 204 26.50 10.94 -1.71
CA SER A 204 25.91 10.41 -0.45
C SER A 204 24.57 11.08 -0.08
N SER A 205 24.40 12.36 -0.40
CA SER A 205 23.17 13.13 -0.11
C SER A 205 21.96 12.74 -0.97
N GLN A 206 22.16 12.17 -2.15
CA GLN A 206 21.09 11.72 -3.05
C GLN A 206 20.61 10.30 -2.72
N ASP A 207 21.46 9.53 -2.03
CA ASP A 207 21.19 8.14 -1.67
C ASP A 207 20.32 8.05 -0.41
N ILE A 208 19.01 8.25 -0.57
CA ILE A 208 18.04 8.18 0.54
C ILE A 208 18.02 6.77 1.14
N LEU A 209 18.23 5.72 0.34
CA LEU A 209 18.16 4.33 0.78
C LEU A 209 19.48 3.79 1.37
N GLY A 210 20.61 4.46 1.13
CA GLY A 210 21.92 4.07 1.64
C GLY A 210 22.49 2.84 0.92
N ILE A 211 22.12 2.63 -0.34
CA ILE A 211 22.50 1.46 -1.14
C ILE A 211 23.69 1.73 -2.05
N SER A 212 23.96 3.00 -2.39
CA SER A 212 24.97 3.39 -3.38
C SER A 212 26.39 2.93 -3.04
N PRO A 213 26.91 2.95 -1.79
CA PRO A 213 28.29 2.48 -1.53
C PRO A 213 28.43 0.98 -1.74
N ILE A 214 27.35 0.22 -1.50
CA ILE A 214 27.32 -1.22 -1.72
C ILE A 214 27.31 -1.50 -3.22
N LEU A 215 26.41 -0.85 -3.97
CA LEU A 215 26.28 -1.03 -5.42
C LEU A 215 27.56 -0.63 -6.18
N THR A 216 28.17 0.50 -5.83
CA THR A 216 29.41 0.99 -6.46
C THR A 216 30.63 0.11 -6.17
N ARG A 217 30.75 -0.43 -4.96
CA ARG A 217 31.83 -1.37 -4.63
C ARG A 217 31.66 -2.72 -5.33
N LEU A 218 30.42 -3.18 -5.47
CA LEU A 218 30.10 -4.36 -6.26
C LEU A 218 30.49 -4.17 -7.73
N SER A 219 30.11 -3.05 -8.35
CA SER A 219 30.46 -2.78 -9.75
C SER A 219 31.98 -2.68 -9.95
N ASN A 220 32.69 -2.01 -9.04
CA ASN A 220 34.14 -1.84 -9.15
C ASN A 220 34.91 -3.16 -8.97
N GLY A 221 34.48 -4.03 -8.04
CA GLY A 221 35.11 -5.33 -7.82
C GLY A 221 34.98 -6.26 -9.03
N VAL A 222 33.83 -6.24 -9.70
CA VAL A 222 33.60 -7.07 -10.90
C VAL A 222 34.30 -6.49 -12.13
N ASN A 223 34.29 -5.16 -12.31
CA ASN A 223 34.99 -4.51 -13.42
C ASN A 223 36.51 -4.69 -13.36
N ALA A 224 37.10 -4.77 -12.16
CA ALA A 224 38.53 -5.05 -11.99
C ALA A 224 38.92 -6.48 -12.41
N GLY A 225 37.96 -7.43 -12.38
CA GLY A 225 38.16 -8.83 -12.77
C GLY A 225 37.89 -9.12 -14.25
N LEU A 226 37.26 -8.19 -14.99
CA LEU A 226 36.91 -8.37 -16.41
C LEU A 226 37.42 -7.20 -17.27
N PRO A 227 38.37 -7.42 -18.20
CA PRO A 227 39.01 -6.36 -18.98
C PRO A 227 38.06 -5.52 -19.85
N HIS A 228 36.90 -6.06 -20.27
CA HIS A 228 35.99 -5.40 -21.23
C HIS A 228 34.52 -5.55 -20.83
N SER A 229 34.09 -4.88 -19.75
CA SER A 229 32.67 -4.78 -19.41
C SER A 229 32.14 -3.36 -19.68
N ASN A 230 31.39 -3.23 -20.78
CA ASN A 230 30.61 -2.04 -21.07
C ASN A 230 29.49 -1.92 -20.03
N GLY A 231 29.59 -0.93 -19.13
CA GLY A 231 28.49 -0.40 -18.30
C GLY A 231 27.42 -1.40 -17.87
N GLY A 232 27.78 -2.37 -17.02
CA GLY A 232 26.83 -3.37 -16.51
C GLY A 232 25.74 -2.71 -15.66
N HIS A 233 24.48 -3.06 -15.93
CA HIS A 233 23.35 -2.75 -15.05
C HIS A 233 23.25 -3.82 -13.96
N ILE A 234 23.12 -3.39 -12.70
CA ILE A 234 22.78 -4.29 -11.60
C ILE A 234 21.37 -4.83 -11.89
N SER A 235 21.31 -6.09 -12.29
CA SER A 235 20.06 -6.77 -12.55
C SER A 235 19.54 -7.32 -11.23
N GLY A 236 18.27 -7.09 -10.95
CA GLY A 236 17.57 -7.75 -9.84
C GLY A 236 17.42 -9.26 -10.11
N MET A 237 16.33 -9.85 -9.65
CA MET A 237 16.03 -11.27 -9.92
C MET A 237 16.05 -11.57 -11.43
N SER A 238 17.09 -12.25 -11.90
CA SER A 238 17.29 -12.62 -13.29
C SER A 238 17.44 -14.14 -13.43
N PRO A 239 16.97 -14.74 -14.53
CA PRO A 239 17.23 -16.15 -14.79
C PRO A 239 18.73 -16.36 -14.97
N LEU A 240 19.26 -17.40 -14.34
CA LEU A 240 20.65 -17.80 -14.49
C LEU A 240 20.86 -18.22 -15.96
N ARG A 241 21.73 -17.50 -16.68
CA ARG A 241 22.08 -17.84 -18.07
C ARG A 241 23.53 -18.31 -18.10
N GLY A 242 23.73 -19.62 -18.26
CA GLY A 242 25.06 -20.25 -18.24
C GLY A 242 25.55 -20.63 -16.84
N ASP A 243 26.84 -20.87 -16.71
CA ASP A 243 27.46 -21.30 -15.45
C ASP A 243 27.57 -20.16 -14.44
N LEU A 244 27.35 -20.48 -13.16
CA LEU A 244 27.45 -19.53 -12.06
C LEU A 244 28.93 -19.21 -11.79
N VAL A 245 29.36 -18.00 -12.15
CA VAL A 245 30.69 -17.50 -11.80
C VAL A 245 30.63 -16.81 -10.44
N THR A 246 31.40 -17.31 -9.48
CA THR A 246 31.48 -16.75 -8.13
C THR A 246 32.75 -15.92 -7.91
N TYR A 247 32.64 -14.88 -7.09
CA TYR A 247 33.76 -14.01 -6.70
C TYR A 247 33.79 -13.80 -5.18
N ASP A 248 34.98 -13.78 -4.56
CA ASP A 248 35.12 -13.53 -3.13
C ASP A 248 35.03 -12.03 -2.81
N TRP A 249 33.81 -11.57 -2.51
CA TRP A 249 33.53 -10.19 -2.16
C TRP A 249 33.48 -10.02 -0.64
N THR A 250 34.43 -9.28 -0.07
CA THR A 250 34.62 -9.17 1.39
C THR A 250 33.82 -8.05 2.06
N GLY A 251 33.04 -7.28 1.31
CA GLY A 251 32.22 -6.18 1.83
C GLY A 251 32.70 -4.79 1.44
N VAL A 252 31.98 -3.78 1.96
CA VAL A 252 32.40 -2.37 1.88
C VAL A 252 33.34 -2.06 3.04
N PRO A 253 34.49 -1.39 2.82
CA PRO A 253 35.32 -0.88 3.91
C PRO A 253 34.63 0.33 4.53
N TRP A 254 33.88 0.09 5.59
CA TRP A 254 33.10 1.12 6.27
C TRP A 254 34.01 2.11 7.02
N THR A 255 33.84 3.40 6.76
CA THR A 255 34.55 4.47 7.49
C THR A 255 33.58 5.24 8.39
N MET A 256 34.09 5.83 9.48
CA MET A 256 33.24 6.63 10.38
C MET A 256 32.61 7.84 9.69
N GLN A 257 33.30 8.41 8.69
CA GLN A 257 32.76 9.51 7.89
C GLN A 257 31.49 9.11 7.13
N MET A 258 31.46 7.91 6.53
CA MET A 258 30.25 7.41 5.85
C MET A 258 29.05 7.37 6.81
N PHE A 259 29.24 6.87 8.03
CA PHE A 259 28.19 6.81 9.04
C PHE A 259 27.72 8.20 9.50
N LEU A 260 28.64 9.14 9.69
CA LEU A 260 28.29 10.51 10.10
C LEU A 260 27.43 11.22 9.06
N GLU A 261 27.83 11.18 7.78
CA GLU A 261 27.04 11.72 6.66
C GLU A 261 25.66 11.06 6.60
N ARG A 262 25.59 9.77 6.88
CA ARG A 262 24.36 8.99 6.82
C ARG A 262 23.40 9.29 7.97
N TYR A 263 23.91 9.50 9.17
CA TYR A 263 23.09 9.68 10.38
C TYR A 263 22.40 11.06 10.43
N ILE A 264 22.77 11.99 9.54
CA ILE A 264 22.00 13.22 9.30
C ILE A 264 20.52 12.90 9.01
N TRP A 265 20.25 11.80 8.29
CA TRP A 265 18.88 11.36 7.99
C TRP A 265 18.06 10.97 9.23
N LEU A 266 18.72 10.56 10.33
CA LEU A 266 18.04 10.35 11.61
C LEU A 266 17.59 11.66 12.24
N ALA A 267 18.42 12.70 12.16
CA ALA A 267 18.05 14.04 12.60
C ALA A 267 16.88 14.58 11.75
N VAL A 268 16.91 14.35 10.44
CA VAL A 268 15.78 14.68 9.53
C VAL A 268 14.51 13.93 9.94
N ALA A 269 14.60 12.63 10.25
CA ALA A 269 13.46 11.85 10.72
C ALA A 269 12.85 12.43 12.01
N VAL A 270 13.68 12.81 12.98
CA VAL A 270 13.22 13.48 14.21
C VAL A 270 12.54 14.81 13.87
N GLY A 271 13.16 15.63 12.99
CA GLY A 271 12.60 16.89 12.52
C GLY A 271 11.22 16.75 11.86
N ILE A 272 11.02 15.75 11.00
CA ILE A 272 9.72 15.45 10.37
C ILE A 272 8.65 15.18 11.43
N ALA A 273 8.99 14.42 12.48
CA ALA A 273 8.04 14.13 13.54
C ALA A 273 7.79 15.35 14.47
N VAL A 274 8.75 16.28 14.61
CA VAL A 274 8.48 17.61 15.23
C VAL A 274 7.44 18.35 14.42
N VAL A 275 7.65 18.45 13.10
CA VAL A 275 6.73 19.14 12.18
C VAL A 275 5.35 18.48 12.21
N ALA A 276 5.27 17.15 12.29
CA ALA A 276 4.02 16.43 12.43
C ALA A 276 3.20 16.85 13.68
N SER A 277 3.87 17.28 14.76
CA SER A 277 3.20 17.74 15.98
C SER A 277 2.43 19.06 15.80
N ILE A 278 2.86 19.92 14.86
CA ILE A 278 2.20 21.18 14.53
C ILE A 278 0.83 20.89 13.88
N PHE A 279 0.81 19.94 12.95
CA PHE A 279 -0.41 19.52 12.27
C PHE A 279 -1.29 18.59 13.11
N PHE A 280 -0.82 18.08 14.25
CA PHE A 280 -1.61 17.21 15.11
C PHE A 280 -2.60 18.00 15.99
N HIS A 281 -3.89 17.72 15.86
CA HIS A 281 -4.97 18.47 16.51
C HIS A 281 -5.62 17.73 17.70
N ARG A 282 -4.86 16.86 18.38
CA ARG A 282 -5.23 16.24 19.68
C ARG A 282 -6.68 15.70 19.76
N PHE A 283 -7.10 14.99 18.72
CA PHE A 283 -8.40 14.29 18.65
C PHE A 283 -9.64 15.17 18.86
N ASP A 284 -9.55 16.47 18.58
CA ASP A 284 -10.65 17.42 18.75
C ASP A 284 -11.85 17.07 17.84
N LEU A 285 -12.99 16.73 18.45
CA LEU A 285 -14.23 16.34 17.79
C LEU A 285 -15.00 17.55 17.23
N THR A 286 -14.77 18.75 17.77
CA THR A 286 -15.55 19.95 17.41
C THR A 286 -15.34 20.37 15.96
N ARG A 287 -14.14 20.16 15.41
CA ARG A 287 -13.81 20.48 14.01
C ARG A 287 -14.45 19.53 13.00
N SER A 288 -14.83 18.31 13.41
CA SER A 288 -15.55 17.35 12.55
C SER A 288 -17.03 17.72 12.37
N SER A 289 -17.60 18.52 13.28
CA SER A 289 -19.02 18.94 13.25
C SER A 289 -19.28 20.12 12.28
N ASN A 290 -18.25 20.88 11.91
CA ASN A 290 -18.41 22.09 11.08
C ASN A 290 -18.66 21.82 9.59
N ILE A 291 -18.76 20.57 9.16
CA ILE A 291 -19.10 20.21 7.77
C ILE A 291 -20.63 20.23 7.54
N SER A 292 -21.46 20.40 8.58
CA SER A 292 -22.93 20.40 8.48
C SER A 292 -23.62 21.68 9.01
N THR A 293 -22.92 22.80 9.11
CA THR A 293 -23.52 24.08 9.58
C THR A 293 -23.86 25.07 8.47
N ASN A 294 -23.86 24.64 7.20
CA ASN A 294 -24.44 25.42 6.10
C ASN A 294 -25.95 25.17 5.89
N GLY A 295 -26.58 24.35 6.73
CA GLY A 295 -28.01 24.53 6.98
C GLY A 295 -28.15 25.74 7.88
N LYS A 296 -28.83 26.80 7.43
CA LYS A 296 -29.23 27.94 8.27
C LYS A 296 -29.59 27.40 9.66
N PRO A 297 -29.07 27.97 10.76
CA PRO A 297 -29.58 27.60 12.08
C PRO A 297 -31.08 27.85 12.01
N ARG A 298 -31.87 26.77 11.93
CA ARG A 298 -33.27 26.88 12.30
C ARG A 298 -33.17 27.33 13.74
N GLU A 299 -33.60 28.55 14.01
CA GLU A 299 -33.88 29.00 15.36
C GLU A 299 -34.62 27.85 16.02
N PHE A 300 -33.94 27.16 16.94
CA PHE A 300 -34.64 26.42 17.96
C PHE A 300 -35.33 27.51 18.75
N ARG A 301 -36.53 27.88 18.29
CA ARG A 301 -37.48 28.63 19.05
C ARG A 301 -37.49 27.93 20.40
N ASN A 302 -37.13 28.65 21.46
CA ASN A 302 -37.26 28.20 22.84
C ASN A 302 -38.74 27.95 23.08
N VAL A 303 -39.23 26.81 22.60
CA VAL A 303 -40.47 26.22 23.02
C VAL A 303 -40.06 25.49 24.27
N GLU A 304 -40.35 26.08 25.43
CA GLU A 304 -40.37 25.33 26.69
C GLU A 304 -41.01 23.97 26.41
N PRO A 305 -40.40 22.85 26.83
CA PRO A 305 -41.01 21.56 26.67
C PRO A 305 -42.25 21.53 27.55
N GLN A 306 -43.39 21.96 27.02
CA GLN A 306 -44.69 21.60 27.54
C GLN A 306 -44.86 20.11 27.29
N MET A 307 -44.26 19.29 28.16
CA MET A 307 -44.66 17.91 28.37
C MET A 307 -46.07 17.92 28.98
N LYS A 308 -47.07 18.24 28.15
CA LYS A 308 -48.39 17.64 28.34
C LYS A 308 -48.31 16.30 27.61
N PRO A 309 -48.42 15.16 28.32
CA PRO A 309 -48.56 13.88 27.64
C PRO A 309 -49.85 13.95 26.83
N VAL A 310 -49.72 14.19 25.53
CA VAL A 310 -50.79 13.96 24.58
C VAL A 310 -50.87 12.43 24.49
N PRO A 311 -51.98 11.79 24.88
CA PRO A 311 -52.17 10.39 24.60
C PRO A 311 -52.18 10.24 23.08
N ILE A 312 -51.06 9.77 22.52
CA ILE A 312 -51.00 9.38 21.12
C ILE A 312 -51.88 8.14 21.04
N ASN A 313 -53.05 8.30 20.42
CA ASN A 313 -53.96 7.19 20.18
C ASN A 313 -53.30 6.30 19.10
N ASP A 314 -52.52 5.31 19.54
CA ASP A 314 -51.75 4.39 18.68
C ASP A 314 -52.63 3.53 17.74
N SER A 315 -53.96 3.62 17.89
CA SER A 315 -54.96 2.97 17.04
C SER A 315 -54.96 3.43 15.57
N GLY A 316 -54.21 4.49 15.23
CA GLY A 316 -54.09 5.03 13.87
C GLY A 316 -52.75 4.76 13.17
N ILE A 317 -51.76 4.16 13.83
CA ILE A 317 -50.45 3.88 13.20
C ILE A 317 -50.61 2.66 12.28
N LYS A 318 -51.19 2.89 11.10
CA LYS A 318 -51.12 1.96 9.99
C LYS A 318 -49.69 1.96 9.48
N LEU A 319 -48.88 1.04 9.98
CA LEU A 319 -47.65 0.64 9.32
C LEU A 319 -48.05 0.25 7.89
N THR A 320 -47.66 1.05 6.91
CA THR A 320 -47.91 0.73 5.51
C THR A 320 -47.23 -0.62 5.25
N PRO A 321 -48.00 -1.70 5.01
CA PRO A 321 -47.40 -2.99 4.77
C PRO A 321 -46.56 -2.85 3.50
N TYR A 322 -45.36 -3.42 3.54
CA TYR A 322 -44.41 -3.36 2.43
C TYR A 322 -44.89 -4.28 1.29
N THR A 323 -46.01 -3.95 0.65
CA THR A 323 -46.69 -4.77 -0.37
C THR A 323 -46.26 -4.45 -1.80
N ASN A 324 -45.48 -3.38 -2.02
CA ASN A 324 -44.97 -3.02 -3.34
C ASN A 324 -43.72 -3.84 -3.71
N VAL A 325 -43.91 -5.13 -4.00
CA VAL A 325 -42.86 -6.06 -4.47
C VAL A 325 -42.80 -6.18 -6.01
N VAL A 326 -43.64 -5.45 -6.76
CA VAL A 326 -43.79 -5.67 -8.21
C VAL A 326 -42.77 -4.93 -9.11
N HIS A 327 -41.80 -4.17 -8.58
CA HIS A 327 -40.81 -3.46 -9.42
C HIS A 327 -39.37 -3.93 -9.21
N GLY A 328 -39.11 -5.23 -9.44
CA GLY A 328 -37.80 -5.84 -9.25
C GLY A 328 -36.66 -5.14 -10.02
N GLN A 329 -36.84 -4.86 -11.32
CA GLN A 329 -35.78 -4.28 -12.17
C GLN A 329 -35.53 -2.79 -11.92
N SER A 330 -36.58 -1.97 -11.78
CA SER A 330 -36.46 -0.53 -11.50
C SER A 330 -35.70 -0.25 -10.19
N ARG A 331 -35.82 -1.15 -9.21
CA ARG A 331 -35.12 -1.04 -7.93
C ARG A 331 -33.61 -1.25 -8.06
N TYR A 332 -33.13 -2.22 -8.84
CA TYR A 332 -31.68 -2.45 -9.01
C TYR A 332 -31.00 -1.29 -9.72
N ILE A 333 -31.62 -0.74 -10.78
CA ILE A 333 -31.09 0.42 -11.51
C ILE A 333 -31.03 1.64 -10.57
N ARG A 334 -32.05 1.84 -9.75
CA ARG A 334 -32.05 2.92 -8.75
C ARG A 334 -30.97 2.74 -7.69
N ILE A 335 -30.77 1.52 -7.18
CA ILE A 335 -29.70 1.23 -6.22
C ILE A 335 -28.34 1.44 -6.89
N LEU A 336 -28.17 1.01 -8.15
CA LEU A 336 -26.94 1.21 -8.93
C LEU A 336 -26.63 2.69 -9.12
N GLY A 337 -27.63 3.49 -9.49
CA GLY A 337 -27.47 4.94 -9.58
C GLY A 337 -27.10 5.57 -8.24
N MET A 338 -27.65 5.08 -7.13
CA MET A 338 -27.30 5.58 -5.79
C MET A 338 -25.89 5.15 -5.35
N GLU A 339 -25.46 3.94 -5.70
CA GLU A 339 -24.12 3.43 -5.40
C GLU A 339 -23.06 4.16 -6.22
N LEU A 340 -23.29 4.36 -7.53
CA LEU A 340 -22.46 5.20 -8.39
C LEU A 340 -22.39 6.63 -7.85
N ARG A 341 -23.53 7.19 -7.43
CA ARG A 341 -23.56 8.51 -6.81
C ARG A 341 -22.76 8.53 -5.51
N LEU A 342 -22.82 7.48 -4.68
CA LEU A 342 -22.05 7.38 -3.46
C LEU A 342 -20.54 7.33 -3.74
N MET A 343 -20.12 6.56 -4.75
CA MET A 343 -18.72 6.44 -5.18
C MET A 343 -18.15 7.77 -5.70
N LEU A 344 -18.93 8.52 -6.47
CA LEU A 344 -18.49 9.73 -7.15
C LEU A 344 -18.72 11.02 -6.32
N LYS A 345 -19.65 10.99 -5.36
CA LYS A 345 -19.97 12.15 -4.53
C LYS A 345 -18.82 12.45 -3.55
N GLY A 346 -18.39 13.70 -3.55
CA GLY A 346 -17.30 14.18 -2.69
C GLY A 346 -15.94 14.28 -3.40
N LEU A 347 -15.84 13.85 -4.66
CA LEU A 347 -14.69 14.13 -5.52
C LEU A 347 -14.67 15.61 -5.92
N ARG A 348 -13.49 16.23 -5.94
CA ARG A 348 -13.30 17.62 -6.40
C ARG A 348 -13.45 17.71 -7.92
N ILE A 349 -13.84 18.87 -8.45
CA ILE A 349 -14.07 19.06 -9.89
C ILE A 349 -12.84 18.75 -10.75
N TRP A 350 -11.63 19.04 -10.23
CA TRP A 350 -10.36 18.70 -10.86
C TRP A 350 -10.21 17.21 -11.15
N TRP A 351 -10.83 16.35 -10.34
CA TRP A 351 -10.78 14.91 -10.55
C TRP A 351 -11.45 14.50 -11.87
N TYR A 352 -12.62 15.08 -12.14
CA TYR A 352 -13.37 14.85 -13.37
C TYR A 352 -12.68 15.50 -14.58
N LEU A 353 -12.09 16.69 -14.40
CA LEU A 353 -11.34 17.36 -15.46
C LEU A 353 -10.15 16.51 -15.93
N ILE A 354 -9.37 15.97 -14.98
CA ILE A 354 -8.24 15.10 -15.32
C ILE A 354 -8.72 13.82 -16.00
N ALA A 355 -9.79 13.18 -15.50
CA ALA A 355 -10.36 12.00 -16.13
C ALA A 355 -10.80 12.28 -17.59
N LEU A 356 -11.45 13.43 -17.83
CA LEU A 356 -11.85 13.86 -19.17
C LEU A 356 -10.63 14.08 -20.09
N VAL A 357 -9.59 14.76 -19.58
CA VAL A 357 -8.34 14.98 -20.32
C VAL A 357 -7.71 13.64 -20.71
N MET A 358 -7.70 12.65 -19.81
CA MET A 358 -7.13 11.33 -20.10
C MET A 358 -7.93 10.55 -21.14
N ILE A 359 -9.26 10.65 -21.13
CA ILE A 359 -10.12 10.06 -22.16
C ILE A 359 -9.84 10.70 -23.52
N VAL A 360 -9.77 12.03 -23.58
CA VAL A 360 -9.48 12.78 -24.82
C VAL A 360 -8.07 12.46 -25.35
N LEU A 361 -7.06 12.44 -24.48
CA LEU A 361 -5.70 12.06 -24.86
C LEU A 361 -5.62 10.60 -25.32
N GLY A 362 -6.40 9.70 -24.71
CA GLY A 362 -6.48 8.29 -25.13
C GLY A 362 -7.02 8.12 -26.55
N LEU A 363 -7.90 9.02 -27.01
CA LEU A 363 -8.48 9.02 -28.35
C LEU A 363 -7.57 9.67 -29.41
N LEU A 364 -6.84 10.72 -29.04
CA LEU A 364 -6.13 11.57 -30.00
C LEU A 364 -4.65 11.19 -30.22
N LEU A 365 -4.00 10.58 -29.22
CA LEU A 365 -2.57 10.29 -29.30
C LEU A 365 -2.27 9.01 -30.10
N PRO A 366 -1.08 8.90 -30.74
CA PRO A 366 -0.68 7.67 -31.43
C PRO A 366 -0.76 6.44 -30.52
N MET A 367 -1.17 5.30 -31.09
CA MET A 367 -1.44 4.05 -30.35
C MET A 367 -0.28 3.59 -29.46
N GLU A 368 0.97 3.77 -29.89
CA GLU A 368 2.16 3.45 -29.10
C GLU A 368 2.25 4.29 -27.81
N SER A 369 1.97 5.59 -27.90
CA SER A 369 1.94 6.51 -26.76
C SER A 369 0.74 6.24 -25.85
N VAL A 370 -0.39 5.82 -26.44
CA VAL A 370 -1.59 5.46 -25.69
C VAL A 370 -1.34 4.25 -24.81
N LEU A 371 -0.81 3.15 -25.36
CA LEU A 371 -0.57 1.92 -24.60
C LEU A 371 0.58 2.06 -23.60
N SER A 372 1.63 2.82 -23.94
CA SER A 372 2.81 2.97 -23.07
C SER A 372 2.62 3.96 -21.92
N LEU A 373 1.84 5.02 -22.12
CA LEU A 373 1.76 6.12 -21.16
C LEU A 373 0.32 6.41 -20.72
N VAL A 374 -0.60 6.67 -21.66
CA VAL A 374 -1.96 7.13 -21.31
C VAL A 374 -2.76 6.04 -20.59
N ALA A 375 -2.70 4.80 -21.07
CA ALA A 375 -3.48 3.69 -20.53
C ALA A 375 -3.07 3.37 -19.08
N PRO A 376 -1.78 3.17 -18.74
CA PRO A 376 -1.37 2.94 -17.35
C PRO A 376 -1.87 4.02 -16.39
N PHE A 377 -1.74 5.30 -16.74
CA PHE A 377 -2.18 6.37 -15.84
C PHE A 377 -3.70 6.40 -15.68
N THR A 378 -4.45 6.16 -16.75
CA THR A 378 -5.93 6.21 -16.75
C THR A 378 -6.51 5.20 -15.76
N TRP A 379 -5.90 4.02 -15.70
CA TRP A 379 -6.35 2.93 -14.85
C TRP A 379 -5.88 3.06 -13.40
N VAL A 380 -4.95 3.94 -13.07
CA VAL A 380 -4.63 4.28 -11.66
C VAL A 380 -5.47 5.42 -11.13
N TRP A 381 -5.98 6.30 -11.99
CA TRP A 381 -6.72 7.47 -11.56
C TRP A 381 -7.92 7.19 -10.62
N PRO A 382 -8.78 6.19 -10.86
CA PRO A 382 -9.91 5.86 -9.97
C PRO A 382 -9.54 4.96 -8.79
N ILE A 383 -8.26 4.73 -8.49
CA ILE A 383 -7.82 3.82 -7.42
C ILE A 383 -8.47 4.15 -6.05
N LEU A 384 -8.65 5.43 -5.73
CA LEU A 384 -9.26 5.84 -4.46
C LEU A 384 -10.74 5.45 -4.37
N ILE A 385 -11.44 5.46 -5.50
CA ILE A 385 -12.85 5.04 -5.60
C ILE A 385 -12.94 3.54 -5.35
N TRP A 386 -12.13 2.75 -6.06
CA TRP A 386 -12.11 1.30 -5.89
C TRP A 386 -11.65 0.87 -4.50
N SER A 387 -10.69 1.57 -3.90
CA SER A 387 -10.21 1.22 -2.56
C SER A 387 -11.26 1.34 -1.45
N ALA A 388 -12.33 2.10 -1.68
CA ALA A 388 -13.45 2.23 -0.75
C ALA A 388 -14.44 1.05 -0.86
N MET A 389 -14.42 0.31 -1.98
CA MET A 389 -15.34 -0.80 -2.24
C MET A 389 -15.20 -1.90 -1.17
N GLY A 390 -16.32 -2.29 -0.55
CA GLY A 390 -16.38 -3.34 0.47
C GLY A 390 -15.78 -2.97 1.83
N THR A 391 -15.37 -1.71 2.02
CA THR A 391 -14.75 -1.22 3.26
C THR A 391 -15.58 -0.13 3.95
N ASN A 392 -16.40 0.60 3.19
CA ASN A 392 -17.18 1.74 3.70
C ASN A 392 -18.11 1.35 4.85
N GLU A 393 -18.69 0.15 4.82
CA GLU A 393 -19.62 -0.31 5.86
C GLU A 393 -18.92 -0.56 7.20
N ALA A 394 -17.67 -1.03 7.14
CA ALA A 394 -16.83 -1.21 8.32
C ALA A 394 -16.29 0.14 8.82
N TYR A 395 -15.79 0.98 7.91
CA TYR A 395 -15.18 2.27 8.24
C TYR A 395 -16.19 3.24 8.87
N HIS A 396 -17.40 3.34 8.31
CA HIS A 396 -18.46 4.20 8.84
C HIS A 396 -19.31 3.53 9.92
N ARG A 397 -18.97 2.30 10.33
CA ARG A 397 -19.73 1.48 11.30
C ARG A 397 -21.21 1.31 10.94
N THR A 398 -21.55 1.33 9.64
CA THR A 398 -22.92 1.15 9.14
C THR A 398 -23.27 -0.31 8.84
N HIS A 399 -22.32 -1.23 9.00
CA HIS A 399 -22.51 -2.67 8.75
C HIS A 399 -23.74 -3.27 9.48
N GLN A 400 -24.03 -2.87 10.72
CA GLN A 400 -25.20 -3.35 11.47
C GLN A 400 -26.54 -2.93 10.84
N ILE A 401 -26.58 -1.76 10.20
CA ILE A 401 -27.77 -1.23 9.54
C ILE A 401 -27.89 -1.78 8.11
N MET A 402 -26.77 -1.93 7.41
CA MET A 402 -26.77 -2.41 6.03
C MET A 402 -27.04 -3.92 5.93
N PHE A 403 -26.55 -4.73 6.87
CA PHE A 403 -26.72 -6.19 6.84
C PHE A 403 -28.04 -6.70 7.40
N THR A 404 -28.85 -5.82 8.02
CA THR A 404 -30.24 -6.11 8.40
C THR A 404 -31.23 -5.88 7.25
N ALA A 405 -30.78 -5.28 6.14
CA ALA A 405 -31.62 -5.09 4.95
C ALA A 405 -31.95 -6.41 4.25
N MET A 406 -33.08 -6.44 3.54
CA MET A 406 -33.53 -7.63 2.80
C MET A 406 -32.54 -8.02 1.68
N HIS A 407 -31.94 -9.22 1.79
CA HIS A 407 -30.97 -9.81 0.85
C HIS A 407 -29.73 -8.91 0.58
N PRO A 408 -28.89 -8.63 1.60
CA PRO A 408 -27.79 -7.66 1.48
C PRO A 408 -26.69 -8.15 0.52
N VAL A 409 -26.45 -9.47 0.47
CA VAL A 409 -25.48 -10.06 -0.47
C VAL A 409 -26.00 -9.93 -1.90
N ARG A 410 -27.17 -10.46 -2.23
CA ARG A 410 -27.66 -10.46 -3.61
C ARG A 410 -27.83 -9.05 -4.19
N ASN A 411 -28.39 -8.12 -3.40
CA ASN A 411 -28.79 -6.83 -3.95
C ASN A 411 -27.68 -5.78 -3.86
N GLN A 412 -26.94 -5.72 -2.75
CA GLN A 412 -25.93 -4.68 -2.56
C GLN A 412 -24.58 -5.08 -3.18
N PHE A 413 -24.15 -6.34 -3.05
CA PHE A 413 -22.84 -6.78 -3.54
C PHE A 413 -22.76 -6.71 -5.07
N ILE A 414 -23.77 -7.24 -5.77
CA ILE A 414 -23.81 -7.24 -7.25
C ILE A 414 -23.82 -5.81 -7.77
N VAL A 415 -24.62 -4.95 -7.16
CA VAL A 415 -24.73 -3.55 -7.57
C VAL A 415 -23.43 -2.78 -7.32
N LEU A 416 -22.78 -3.00 -6.17
CA LEU A 416 -21.48 -2.42 -5.85
C LEU A 416 -20.41 -2.86 -6.85
N TRP A 417 -20.39 -4.16 -7.21
CA TRP A 417 -19.48 -4.70 -8.22
C TRP A 417 -19.71 -4.09 -9.61
N LEU A 418 -20.96 -4.04 -10.06
CA LEU A 418 -21.34 -3.41 -11.33
C LEU A 418 -20.97 -1.91 -11.35
N ALA A 419 -21.18 -1.19 -10.25
CA ALA A 419 -20.78 0.22 -10.15
C ALA A 419 -19.26 0.40 -10.34
N GLY A 420 -18.45 -0.48 -9.73
CA GLY A 420 -17.00 -0.46 -9.90
C GLY A 420 -16.55 -0.75 -11.35
N ILE A 421 -17.21 -1.70 -12.01
CA ILE A 421 -17.00 -2.04 -13.43
C ILE A 421 -17.34 -0.86 -14.34
N ILE A 422 -18.48 -0.20 -14.11
CA ILE A 422 -18.90 0.99 -14.87
C ILE A 422 -17.85 2.09 -14.75
N VAL A 423 -17.33 2.35 -13.55
CA VAL A 423 -16.26 3.35 -13.35
C VAL A 423 -14.98 2.96 -14.10
N ALA A 424 -14.62 1.67 -14.13
CA ALA A 424 -13.45 1.19 -14.87
C ALA A 424 -13.59 1.40 -16.38
N TYR A 425 -14.70 1.00 -16.97
CA TYR A 425 -14.91 1.20 -18.40
C TYR A 425 -15.15 2.66 -18.78
N LEU A 426 -15.78 3.46 -17.92
CA LEU A 426 -15.96 4.89 -18.19
C LEU A 426 -14.62 5.61 -18.24
N THR A 427 -13.74 5.34 -17.27
CA THR A 427 -12.39 5.93 -17.25
C THR A 427 -11.52 5.40 -18.38
N GLY A 428 -11.56 4.09 -18.67
CA GLY A 428 -10.82 3.46 -19.76
C GLY A 428 -11.39 3.66 -21.18
N SER A 429 -12.57 4.26 -21.31
CA SER A 429 -13.33 4.33 -22.56
C SER A 429 -12.55 4.93 -23.73
N GLY A 430 -11.81 6.03 -23.51
CA GLY A 430 -11.04 6.69 -24.55
C GLY A 430 -10.01 5.77 -25.21
N VAL A 431 -9.28 5.02 -24.40
CA VAL A 431 -8.29 4.04 -24.90
C VAL A 431 -8.99 2.86 -25.58
N MET A 432 -10.07 2.33 -24.99
CA MET A 432 -10.79 1.18 -25.59
C MET A 432 -11.39 1.51 -26.95
N ILE A 433 -11.95 2.71 -27.12
CA ILE A 433 -12.48 3.18 -28.41
C ILE A 433 -11.34 3.33 -29.42
N HIS A 434 -10.18 3.85 -29.01
CA HIS A 434 -9.01 3.92 -29.89
C HIS A 434 -8.55 2.52 -30.33
N CYS A 435 -8.41 1.56 -29.41
CA CYS A 435 -8.07 0.17 -29.75
C CYS A 435 -9.06 -0.43 -30.76
N LEU A 436 -10.36 -0.15 -30.59
CA LEU A 436 -11.41 -0.61 -31.50
C LEU A 436 -11.26 -0.02 -32.91
N LEU A 437 -10.97 1.28 -33.02
CA LEU A 437 -10.74 1.96 -34.30
C LEU A 437 -9.44 1.51 -34.98
N ALA A 438 -8.43 1.17 -34.20
CA ALA A 438 -7.14 0.67 -34.70
C ALA A 438 -7.19 -0.82 -35.10
N GLY A 439 -8.26 -1.56 -34.76
CA GLY A 439 -8.39 -2.99 -35.03
C GLY A 439 -7.55 -3.90 -34.11
N GLU A 440 -7.07 -3.37 -33.00
CA GLU A 440 -6.21 -4.09 -32.02
C GLU A 440 -7.10 -4.88 -31.03
N TRP A 441 -7.66 -5.98 -31.50
CA TRP A 441 -8.62 -6.81 -30.76
C TRP A 441 -8.02 -7.44 -29.49
N ASP A 442 -6.74 -7.81 -29.51
CA ASP A 442 -6.07 -8.47 -28.38
C ASP A 442 -5.93 -7.53 -27.18
N SER A 443 -5.47 -6.29 -27.41
CA SER A 443 -5.41 -5.27 -26.36
C SER A 443 -6.81 -4.90 -25.85
N LEU A 444 -7.82 -4.88 -26.72
CA LEU A 444 -9.21 -4.63 -26.32
C LEU A 444 -9.74 -5.74 -25.40
N MET A 445 -9.48 -7.02 -25.74
CA MET A 445 -9.82 -8.17 -24.90
C MET A 445 -9.11 -8.11 -23.54
N ALA A 446 -7.80 -7.82 -23.53
CA ALA A 446 -7.04 -7.69 -22.30
C ALA A 446 -7.59 -6.58 -21.39
N MET A 447 -7.90 -5.41 -21.94
CA MET A 447 -8.52 -4.30 -21.20
C MET A 447 -9.95 -4.61 -20.74
N ALA A 448 -10.74 -5.33 -21.54
CA ALA A 448 -12.06 -5.80 -21.14
C ALA A 448 -11.97 -6.70 -19.90
N VAL A 449 -11.03 -7.65 -19.88
CA VAL A 449 -10.77 -8.48 -18.69
C VAL A 449 -10.23 -7.64 -17.53
N GLY A 450 -9.29 -6.73 -17.78
CA GLY A 450 -8.76 -5.81 -16.76
C GLY A 450 -9.86 -5.00 -16.06
N GLY A 451 -10.87 -4.55 -16.80
CA GLY A 451 -12.03 -3.81 -16.29
C GLY A 451 -12.91 -4.60 -15.33
N LEU A 452 -12.94 -5.93 -15.48
CA LEU A 452 -13.59 -6.84 -14.54
C LEU A 452 -12.66 -7.18 -13.37
N PHE A 453 -11.38 -7.42 -13.66
CA PHE A 453 -10.39 -7.85 -12.68
C PHE A 453 -10.19 -6.81 -11.57
N VAL A 454 -9.96 -5.55 -11.93
CA VAL A 454 -9.58 -4.51 -10.95
C VAL A 454 -10.66 -4.24 -9.88
N PRO A 455 -11.94 -4.01 -10.23
CA PRO A 455 -13.00 -3.86 -9.24
C PRO A 455 -13.23 -5.13 -8.41
N THR A 456 -13.05 -6.32 -9.01
CA THR A 456 -13.19 -7.60 -8.31
C THR A 456 -12.08 -7.80 -7.28
N LEU A 457 -10.83 -7.47 -7.63
CA LEU A 457 -9.70 -7.45 -6.72
C LEU A 457 -9.92 -6.48 -5.56
N ALA A 458 -10.42 -5.28 -5.86
CA ALA A 458 -10.74 -4.27 -4.85
C ALA A 458 -11.78 -4.77 -3.85
N LEU A 459 -12.86 -5.39 -4.33
CA LEU A 459 -13.90 -5.97 -3.49
C LEU A 459 -13.40 -7.13 -2.65
N ALA A 460 -12.68 -8.08 -3.24
CA ALA A 460 -12.17 -9.24 -2.53
C ALA A 460 -11.27 -8.78 -1.38
N LEU A 461 -10.27 -7.94 -1.66
CA LEU A 461 -9.35 -7.45 -0.65
C LEU A 461 -10.06 -6.58 0.39
N GLY A 462 -11.00 -5.72 -0.03
CA GLY A 462 -11.78 -4.86 0.86
C GLY A 462 -12.65 -5.64 1.85
N VAL A 463 -13.39 -6.64 1.38
CA VAL A 463 -14.28 -7.48 2.21
C VAL A 463 -13.49 -8.30 3.23
N TRP A 464 -12.35 -8.89 2.84
CA TRP A 464 -11.56 -9.74 3.72
C TRP A 464 -10.72 -8.96 4.73
N SER A 465 -10.10 -7.86 4.30
CA SER A 465 -9.23 -7.06 5.16
C SER A 465 -9.95 -5.99 5.98
N ARG A 466 -11.18 -5.64 5.57
CA ARG A 466 -11.94 -4.50 6.10
C ARG A 466 -11.17 -3.17 6.00
N ASN A 467 -10.16 -3.08 5.11
CA ASN A 467 -9.30 -1.92 4.95
C ASN A 467 -8.89 -1.72 3.48
N GLY A 468 -9.10 -0.52 2.94
CA GLY A 468 -8.74 -0.19 1.55
C GLY A 468 -7.23 -0.18 1.27
N LYS A 469 -6.39 -0.17 2.31
CA LYS A 469 -4.92 -0.09 2.19
C LYS A 469 -4.32 -1.28 1.45
N LEU A 470 -4.80 -2.51 1.68
CA LEU A 470 -4.25 -3.69 1.01
C LEU A 470 -4.45 -3.65 -0.50
N PHE A 471 -5.65 -3.27 -0.95
CA PHE A 471 -5.92 -3.09 -2.38
C PHE A 471 -5.01 -2.04 -2.98
N GLN A 472 -4.87 -0.87 -2.33
CA GLN A 472 -4.02 0.20 -2.85
C GLN A 472 -2.58 -0.27 -3.04
N VAL A 473 -1.98 -0.96 -2.06
CA VAL A 473 -0.60 -1.47 -2.16
C VAL A 473 -0.45 -2.49 -3.29
N ILE A 474 -1.30 -3.52 -3.30
CA ILE A 474 -1.21 -4.62 -4.27
C ILE A 474 -1.43 -4.08 -5.68
N PHE A 475 -2.47 -3.26 -5.88
CA PHE A 475 -2.78 -2.69 -7.18
C PHE A 475 -1.70 -1.71 -7.67
N MET A 476 -1.15 -0.85 -6.80
CA MET A 476 -0.04 0.04 -7.18
C MET A 476 1.22 -0.73 -7.59
N LEU A 477 1.54 -1.83 -6.88
CA LEU A 477 2.66 -2.71 -7.24
C LEU A 477 2.42 -3.41 -8.59
N MET A 478 1.22 -3.94 -8.81
CA MET A 478 0.84 -4.55 -10.09
C MET A 478 0.91 -3.54 -11.23
N TRP A 479 0.38 -2.33 -11.02
CA TRP A 479 0.44 -1.24 -11.98
C TRP A 479 1.88 -0.83 -12.33
N TYR A 480 2.74 -0.70 -11.32
CA TYR A 480 4.13 -0.32 -11.52
C TYR A 480 4.91 -1.41 -12.26
N LEU A 481 4.77 -2.68 -11.87
CA LEU A 481 5.52 -3.78 -12.47
C LEU A 481 5.01 -4.14 -13.86
N GLY A 482 3.70 -4.28 -14.04
CA GLY A 482 3.08 -4.70 -15.28
C GLY A 482 2.98 -3.58 -16.32
N PRO A 483 1.92 -2.75 -16.30
CA PRO A 483 1.72 -1.71 -17.30
C PRO A 483 2.89 -0.73 -17.49
N LEU A 484 3.55 -0.27 -16.41
CA LEU A 484 4.63 0.72 -16.52
C LEU A 484 6.00 0.12 -16.87
N ASN A 485 6.43 -0.96 -16.19
CA ASN A 485 7.73 -1.60 -16.44
C ASN A 485 7.65 -2.75 -17.45
N LYS A 486 6.49 -3.00 -18.04
CA LYS A 486 6.22 -4.00 -19.09
C LYS A 486 6.57 -5.43 -18.68
N LEU A 487 6.44 -5.77 -17.39
CA LEU A 487 6.62 -7.14 -16.92
C LEU A 487 5.39 -7.96 -17.32
N ALA A 488 5.57 -8.86 -18.31
CA ALA A 488 4.47 -9.60 -18.95
C ALA A 488 3.52 -10.26 -17.93
N VAL A 489 4.06 -10.96 -16.93
CA VAL A 489 3.28 -11.70 -15.91
C VAL A 489 2.31 -10.81 -15.12
N MET A 490 2.61 -9.52 -14.96
CA MET A 490 1.81 -8.58 -14.16
C MET A 490 1.00 -7.60 -15.02
N ASP A 491 1.03 -7.76 -16.35
CA ASP A 491 0.38 -6.87 -17.31
C ASP A 491 -1.09 -7.26 -17.54
N PHE A 492 -1.95 -6.79 -16.64
CA PHE A 492 -3.41 -7.00 -16.72
C PHE A 492 -4.11 -6.16 -17.81
N MET A 493 -3.40 -5.21 -18.44
CA MET A 493 -3.97 -4.33 -19.46
C MET A 493 -3.62 -4.75 -20.89
N GLY A 494 -2.63 -5.63 -21.06
CA GLY A 494 -2.12 -5.99 -22.39
C GLY A 494 -1.30 -4.87 -23.02
N ALA A 495 -0.54 -4.12 -22.22
CA ALA A 495 0.32 -3.02 -22.69
C ALA A 495 1.59 -3.52 -23.42
N SER A 496 1.99 -4.78 -23.18
CA SER A 496 3.14 -5.43 -23.80
C SER A 496 2.71 -6.53 -24.77
N ARG A 497 3.32 -6.57 -25.96
CA ARG A 497 3.07 -7.62 -26.96
C ARG A 497 3.36 -9.01 -26.41
N GLN A 498 4.43 -9.15 -25.63
CA GLN A 498 4.79 -10.39 -24.96
C GLN A 498 3.68 -10.94 -24.03
N SER A 499 2.93 -10.05 -23.34
CA SER A 499 1.80 -10.47 -22.50
C SER A 499 0.63 -10.99 -23.32
N LEU A 500 0.36 -10.34 -24.46
CA LEU A 500 -0.69 -10.74 -25.38
C LEU A 500 -0.37 -12.08 -26.04
N ASP A 501 0.86 -12.27 -26.52
CA ASP A 501 1.34 -13.52 -27.13
C ASP A 501 1.26 -14.71 -26.17
N GLN A 502 1.48 -14.46 -24.87
CA GLN A 502 1.37 -15.48 -23.82
C GLN A 502 -0.08 -15.71 -23.35
N GLY A 503 -1.05 -14.95 -23.85
CA GLY A 503 -2.46 -15.08 -23.48
C GLY A 503 -2.75 -14.77 -22.01
N ILE A 504 -1.96 -13.88 -21.39
CA ILE A 504 -2.00 -13.62 -19.93
C ILE A 504 -3.38 -13.14 -19.47
N TYR A 505 -4.13 -12.47 -20.34
CA TYR A 505 -5.50 -12.02 -20.07
C TYR A 505 -6.45 -13.17 -19.67
N LEU A 506 -6.25 -14.40 -20.17
CA LEU A 506 -7.05 -15.56 -19.76
C LEU A 506 -6.79 -15.97 -18.31
N TYR A 507 -5.54 -15.88 -17.85
CA TYR A 507 -5.19 -16.12 -16.45
C TYR A 507 -5.83 -15.07 -15.53
N TYR A 508 -5.87 -13.81 -15.96
CA TYR A 508 -6.58 -12.75 -15.23
C TYR A 508 -8.09 -12.96 -15.20
N LEU A 509 -8.68 -13.50 -16.27
CA LEU A 509 -10.09 -13.88 -16.27
C LEU A 509 -10.37 -14.97 -15.23
N LEU A 510 -9.56 -16.03 -15.20
CA LEU A 510 -9.66 -17.09 -14.19
C LEU A 510 -9.46 -16.53 -12.78
N ALA A 511 -8.44 -15.68 -12.58
CA ALA A 511 -8.21 -15.01 -11.31
C ALA A 511 -9.41 -14.15 -10.88
N THR A 512 -10.08 -13.48 -11.83
CA THR A 512 -11.29 -12.69 -11.57
C THR A 512 -12.42 -13.58 -11.04
N VAL A 513 -12.64 -14.75 -11.66
CA VAL A 513 -13.67 -15.71 -11.22
C VAL A 513 -13.38 -16.21 -9.79
N VAL A 514 -12.12 -16.58 -9.51
CA VAL A 514 -11.70 -17.01 -8.17
C VAL A 514 -11.85 -15.89 -7.14
N LEU A 515 -11.44 -14.67 -7.46
CA LEU A 515 -11.56 -13.51 -6.57
C LEU A 515 -13.02 -13.16 -6.31
N LEU A 516 -13.90 -13.29 -7.30
CA LEU A 516 -15.33 -13.07 -7.14
C LEU A 516 -15.95 -14.11 -6.19
N MET A 517 -15.58 -15.39 -6.33
CA MET A 517 -16.00 -16.43 -5.37
C MET A 517 -15.53 -16.10 -3.95
N LEU A 518 -14.26 -15.72 -3.78
CA LEU A 518 -13.72 -15.32 -2.48
C LEU A 518 -14.45 -14.10 -1.91
N ALA A 519 -14.77 -13.11 -2.73
CA ALA A 519 -15.51 -11.92 -2.30
C ALA A 519 -16.93 -12.26 -1.83
N VAL A 520 -17.63 -13.16 -2.54
CA VAL A 520 -18.96 -13.66 -2.14
C VAL A 520 -18.88 -14.43 -0.82
N VAL A 521 -17.93 -15.36 -0.68
CA VAL A 521 -17.72 -16.12 0.57
C VAL A 521 -17.42 -15.18 1.74
N GLY A 522 -16.55 -14.19 1.53
CA GLY A 522 -16.23 -13.17 2.53
C GLY A 522 -17.48 -12.38 2.95
N ARG A 523 -18.33 -12.00 2.00
CA ARG A 523 -19.57 -11.25 2.27
C ARG A 523 -20.60 -12.10 3.01
N LEU A 524 -20.77 -13.37 2.63
CA LEU A 524 -21.64 -14.32 3.33
C LEU A 524 -21.21 -14.50 4.79
N ARG A 525 -19.90 -14.59 5.05
CA ARG A 525 -19.35 -14.68 6.41
C ARG A 525 -19.67 -13.42 7.23
N GLN A 526 -19.53 -12.23 6.65
CA GLN A 526 -19.85 -10.97 7.34
C GLN A 526 -21.30 -10.90 7.79
N VAL A 527 -22.24 -11.32 6.92
CA VAL A 527 -23.67 -11.35 7.23
C VAL A 527 -23.98 -12.35 8.35
N ARG A 528 -23.40 -13.56 8.31
CA ARG A 528 -23.59 -14.55 9.39
C ARG A 528 -23.13 -14.01 10.75
N ILE A 529 -21.97 -13.34 10.81
CA ILE A 529 -21.43 -12.78 12.07
C ILE A 529 -22.29 -11.64 12.63
N THR A 530 -23.08 -10.95 11.81
CA THR A 530 -23.94 -9.84 12.27
C THR A 530 -25.35 -10.28 12.67
N THR A 531 -25.72 -11.52 12.38
CA THR A 531 -27.06 -12.06 12.69
C THR A 531 -27.10 -12.81 14.04
N TYR A 532 -25.93 -13.10 14.61
CA TYR A 532 -25.73 -13.62 15.98
C TYR A 532 -25.11 -12.52 16.84
#